data_AF-A0A7V9NQV3-F1
#
_entry.id   AF-A0A7V9NQV3-F1
#
_cell.length_a   1.000
_cell.length_b   1.000
_cell.length_c   1.000
_cell.angle_alpha   90.00
_cell.angle_beta   90.00
_cell.angle_gamma   90.00
#
_symmetry.space_group_name_H-M   'P 1'
#
loop_
_entity.id
_entity.type
_entity.pdbx_description
1 polymer ?
#
loop_
_entity_poly.entity_id
_entity_poly.type
_entity_poly.pdbx_seq_one_letter_code
_entity_poly.pdbx_strand_id
1 'polypeptide(L)'
;RMGVDVKDAVKLVMQSPERQGFQSMLFSKIVPNCKKLGLLDARADKGKPGWLREKFTELGVIAFEDWADTGEEYEMFALANGEVASQPA
;
A
#
# COMPACT_ATOMS: atom_id res chain seq x y z
N ARG A 1 -8.16 -27.29 -8.32
CA ARG A 1 -8.69 -26.19 -9.17
C ARG A 1 -10.21 -26.23 -9.07
N MET A 2 -10.87 -25.13 -8.71
CA MET A 2 -12.30 -25.05 -8.32
C MET A 2 -13.30 -25.19 -9.50
N GLY A 3 -12.90 -25.75 -10.65
CA GLY A 3 -13.80 -25.95 -11.81
C GLY A 3 -14.28 -24.67 -12.53
N VAL A 4 -13.89 -23.48 -12.07
CA VAL A 4 -14.27 -22.18 -12.67
C VAL A 4 -13.29 -21.79 -13.78
N ASP A 5 -13.82 -21.30 -14.90
CA ASP A 5 -13.02 -20.73 -15.99
C ASP A 5 -12.32 -19.44 -15.52
N VAL A 6 -11.01 -19.36 -15.77
CA VAL A 6 -10.17 -18.26 -15.29
C VAL A 6 -10.57 -16.93 -15.92
N LYS A 7 -10.94 -16.90 -17.20
CA LYS A 7 -11.29 -15.65 -17.89
C LYS A 7 -12.59 -15.09 -17.35
N ASP A 8 -13.55 -15.96 -17.06
CA ASP A 8 -14.84 -15.55 -16.49
C ASP A 8 -14.68 -15.07 -15.06
N ALA A 9 -13.85 -15.75 -14.24
CA ALA A 9 -13.50 -15.29 -12.91
C ALA A 9 -12.82 -13.92 -12.92
N VAL A 10 -11.86 -13.69 -13.81
CA VAL A 10 -11.16 -12.40 -13.93
C VAL A 10 -12.13 -11.29 -14.30
N LYS A 11 -13.02 -11.51 -15.27
CA LYS A 11 -14.04 -10.50 -15.65
C LYS A 11 -14.93 -10.13 -14.47
N LEU A 12 -15.40 -11.13 -13.72
CA LEU A 12 -16.26 -10.91 -12.56
C LEU A 12 -15.55 -10.09 -11.47
N VAL A 13 -14.29 -10.43 -11.18
CA VAL A 13 -13.49 -9.69 -10.19
C VAL A 13 -13.23 -8.26 -10.65
N MET A 14 -12.95 -8.03 -11.93
CA MET A 14 -12.68 -6.69 -12.47
C MET A 14 -13.92 -5.78 -12.43
N GLN A 15 -15.12 -6.36 -12.42
CA GLN A 15 -16.39 -5.65 -12.31
C GLN A 15 -16.88 -5.50 -10.86
N SER A 16 -16.25 -6.18 -9.90
CA SER A 16 -16.68 -6.13 -8.50
C SER A 16 -16.36 -4.77 -7.85
N PRO A 17 -17.34 -4.10 -7.22
CA PRO A 17 -17.10 -2.87 -6.48
C PRO A 17 -16.20 -3.08 -5.25
N GLU A 18 -16.20 -4.27 -4.66
CA GLU A 18 -15.35 -4.63 -3.51
C GLU A 18 -13.86 -4.54 -3.85
N ARG A 19 -13.52 -4.70 -5.14
CA ARG A 19 -12.15 -4.59 -5.63
C ARG A 19 -11.57 -3.20 -5.37
N GLN A 20 -12.39 -2.15 -5.37
CA GLN A 20 -11.92 -0.78 -5.13
C GLN A 20 -11.53 -0.60 -3.66
N GLY A 21 -12.36 -1.08 -2.73
CA GLY A 21 -12.03 -1.09 -1.30
C GLY A 21 -10.80 -1.95 -0.99
N PHE A 22 -10.71 -3.14 -1.59
CA PHE A 22 -9.53 -4.01 -1.45
C PHE A 22 -8.25 -3.35 -1.97
N GLN A 23 -8.30 -2.70 -3.13
CA GLN A 23 -7.15 -1.97 -3.67
C GLN A 23 -6.74 -0.82 -2.75
N SER A 24 -7.68 -0.04 -2.21
CA SER A 24 -7.36 1.03 -1.27
C SER A 24 -6.66 0.51 -0.02
N MET A 25 -7.13 -0.62 0.54
CA MET A 25 -6.46 -1.26 1.68
C MET A 25 -5.06 -1.75 1.32
N LEU A 26 -4.90 -2.42 0.18
CA LEU A 26 -3.60 -2.91 -0.28
C LEU A 26 -2.60 -1.76 -0.49
N PHE A 27 -3.05 -0.69 -1.15
CA PHE A 27 -2.18 0.45 -1.44
C PHE A 27 -1.90 1.31 -0.20
N SER A 28 -2.75 1.31 0.83
CA SER A 28 -2.49 2.06 2.08
C SER A 28 -1.13 1.74 2.73
N LYS A 29 -0.58 0.54 2.49
CA LYS A 29 0.74 0.11 2.98
C LYS A 29 1.86 0.24 1.95
N ILE A 30 1.51 0.39 0.67
CA ILE A 30 2.48 0.53 -0.42
C ILE A 30 2.87 2.00 -0.62
N VAL A 31 1.91 2.93 -0.57
CA VAL A 31 2.16 4.36 -0.79
C VAL A 31 3.24 4.93 0.15
N PRO A 32 3.23 4.66 1.47
CA PRO A 32 4.29 5.11 2.38
C PRO A 32 5.69 4.63 1.97
N ASN A 33 5.82 3.36 1.59
CA ASN A 33 7.09 2.78 1.14
C ASN A 33 7.58 3.45 -0.15
N CYS A 34 6.68 3.71 -1.10
CA CYS A 34 7.01 4.44 -2.32
C CYS A 34 7.47 5.88 -2.03
N LYS A 35 6.91 6.53 -1.01
CA LYS A 35 7.36 7.86 -0.57
C LYS A 35 8.78 7.80 0.02
N LYS A 36 9.00 6.89 0.97
CA LYS A 36 10.29 6.69 1.66
C LYS A 36 11.43 6.38 0.70
N LEU A 37 11.16 5.60 -0.34
CA LEU A 37 12.13 5.26 -1.39
C LEU A 37 12.28 6.37 -2.46
N GLY A 38 11.55 7.49 -2.35
CA GLY A 38 11.56 8.58 -3.33
C GLY A 38 10.91 8.25 -4.67
N LEU A 39 10.12 7.17 -4.73
CA LEU A 39 9.50 6.67 -5.96
C LEU A 39 8.26 7.46 -6.38
N LEU A 40 7.54 8.09 -5.44
CA LEU A 40 6.36 8.90 -5.77
C LEU A 40 6.70 10.06 -6.71
N ASP A 41 7.81 10.72 -6.43
CA ASP A 41 8.28 11.92 -7.14
C ASP A 41 9.39 11.60 -8.16
N ALA A 42 9.73 10.32 -8.30
CA ALA A 42 10.64 9.87 -9.35
C ALA A 42 10.10 10.28 -10.72
N ARG A 43 10.98 10.80 -11.58
CA ARG A 43 10.67 11.31 -12.93
C ARG A 43 9.72 12.52 -12.97
N ALA A 44 9.53 13.24 -11.86
CA ALA A 44 8.95 14.58 -11.94
C ALA A 44 9.82 15.48 -12.85
N ASP A 45 9.20 16.18 -13.79
CA ASP A 45 9.89 17.08 -14.72
C ASP A 45 9.10 18.38 -14.90
N LYS A 46 9.78 19.52 -14.83
CA LYS A 46 9.27 20.87 -15.16
C LYS A 46 7.81 21.12 -14.72
N GLY A 47 7.56 20.99 -13.42
CA GLY A 47 6.24 21.27 -12.82
C GLY A 47 5.20 20.18 -13.02
N LYS A 48 5.56 19.01 -13.58
CA LYS A 48 4.70 17.83 -13.65
C LYS A 48 5.02 16.88 -12.49
N PRO A 49 4.01 16.33 -11.79
CA PRO A 49 4.23 15.32 -10.77
C PRO A 49 4.83 14.05 -11.38
N GLY A 50 5.52 13.26 -10.56
CA GLY A 50 5.95 11.93 -10.96
C GLY A 50 4.76 11.06 -11.36
N TRP A 51 4.96 10.18 -12.34
CA TRP A 51 3.89 9.30 -12.85
C TRP A 51 3.20 8.49 -11.75
N LEU A 52 3.97 8.03 -10.76
CA LEU A 52 3.44 7.23 -9.66
C LEU A 52 2.54 8.06 -8.74
N ARG A 53 2.94 9.29 -8.40
CA ARG A 53 2.11 10.24 -7.64
C ARG A 53 0.79 10.52 -8.37
N GLU A 54 0.83 10.72 -9.67
CA GLU A 54 -0.38 10.92 -10.48
C GLU A 54 -1.32 9.71 -10.38
N LYS A 55 -0.80 8.48 -10.56
CA LYS A 55 -1.62 7.26 -10.49
C LYS A 55 -2.20 6.98 -9.12
N PHE A 56 -1.47 7.23 -8.04
CA PHE A 56 -2.02 7.09 -6.70
C PHE A 56 -3.04 8.18 -6.36
N THR A 57 -2.94 9.35 -6.97
CA THR A 57 -3.96 10.41 -6.87
C THR A 57 -5.24 9.99 -7.59
N GLU A 58 -5.15 9.51 -8.83
CA GLU A 58 -6.29 8.99 -9.60
C GLU A 58 -7.01 7.83 -8.89
N LEU A 59 -6.24 6.95 -8.24
CA LEU A 59 -6.77 5.83 -7.47
C LEU A 59 -7.35 6.23 -6.10
N GLY A 60 -7.18 7.49 -5.66
CA GLY A 60 -7.67 7.98 -4.37
C GLY A 60 -6.89 7.46 -3.16
N VAL A 61 -5.68 6.92 -3.37
CA VAL A 61 -4.84 6.30 -2.32
C VAL A 61 -3.66 7.17 -1.91
N ILE A 62 -3.45 8.31 -2.58
CA ILE A 62 -2.34 9.23 -2.25
C ILE A 62 -2.43 9.80 -0.82
N ALA A 63 -3.64 9.88 -0.25
CA ALA A 63 -3.84 10.32 1.13
C ALA A 63 -3.15 9.44 2.19
N PHE A 64 -2.72 8.23 1.81
CA PHE A 64 -1.97 7.32 2.68
C PHE A 64 -0.45 7.57 2.64
N GLU A 65 0.06 8.57 1.91
CA GLU A 65 1.51 8.76 1.76
C GLU A 65 2.25 9.08 3.06
N ASP A 66 1.54 9.58 4.08
CA ASP A 66 2.05 9.89 5.42
C ASP A 66 1.63 8.87 6.49
N TRP A 67 1.03 7.75 6.08
CA TRP A 67 0.68 6.68 7.02
C TRP A 67 1.91 5.85 7.37
N ALA A 68 1.86 5.20 8.54
CA ALA A 68 2.92 4.29 8.98
C ALA A 68 3.17 3.19 7.93
N ASP A 69 4.43 3.10 7.51
CA ASP A 69 4.88 2.09 6.56
C ASP A 69 5.07 0.72 7.25
N THR A 70 5.25 -0.34 6.47
CA THR A 70 5.47 -1.71 6.99
C THR A 70 6.79 -1.88 7.74
N GLY A 71 7.76 -0.99 7.53
CA GLY A 71 9.04 -0.98 8.24
C GLY A 71 8.91 -0.41 9.66
N GLU A 72 8.16 0.68 9.82
CA GLU A 72 7.80 1.24 11.14
C GLU A 72 7.01 0.23 11.97
N GLU A 73 6.12 -0.55 11.35
CA GLU A 73 5.47 -1.67 12.04
C GLU A 73 6.49 -2.68 12.56
N TYR A 74 7.50 -3.05 11.76
CA TYR A 74 8.54 -3.99 12.18
C TYR A 74 9.41 -3.44 13.32
N GLU A 75 9.76 -2.15 13.28
CA GLU A 75 10.48 -1.48 14.38
C GLU A 75 9.63 -1.40 15.65
N MET A 76 8.34 -1.07 15.55
CA MET A 76 7.42 -1.10 16.70
C MET A 76 7.25 -2.51 17.26
N PHE A 77 7.13 -3.54 16.42
CA PHE A 77 7.10 -4.93 16.87
C PHE A 77 8.42 -5.35 17.54
N ALA A 78 9.57 -4.92 17.02
CA ALA A 78 10.87 -5.20 17.62
C ALA A 78 11.05 -4.51 18.97
N LEU A 79 10.63 -3.24 19.08
CA LEU A 79 10.64 -2.47 20.34
C LEU A 79 9.71 -3.12 21.38
N ALA A 80 8.47 -3.43 21.00
CA ALA A 80 7.52 -4.10 21.90
C ALA A 80 8.02 -5.46 22.38
N ASN A 81 8.67 -6.25 21.51
CA ASN A 81 9.23 -7.55 21.89
C ASN A 81 10.42 -7.41 22.87
N GLY A 82 11.19 -6.32 22.74
CA GLY A 82 12.24 -5.96 23.70
C GLY A 82 11.68 -5.53 25.07
N GLU A 83 10.55 -4.82 25.10
CA GLU A 83 9.87 -4.42 26.33
C GLU A 83 9.28 -5.62 27.09
N VAL A 84 8.68 -6.59 26.39
CA VAL A 84 8.13 -7.83 26.99
C VAL A 84 9.21 -8.69 27.65
N ALA A 85 10.45 -8.67 27.13
CA ALA A 85 11.58 -9.39 27.74
C ALA A 85 12.11 -8.74 29.04
N SER A 86 11.67 -7.52 29.38
CA SER A 86 12.20 -6.72 30.49
C SER A 86 11.24 -6.55 31.67
N GLN A 87 10.03 -7.12 31.63
CA GLN A 87 9.15 -7.16 32.81
C GLN A 87 9.51 -8.38 33.68
N PRO A 88 10.11 -8.20 34.88
CA PRO A 88 10.21 -9.29 35.83
C PRO A 88 8.81 -9.57 36.41
N ALA A 89 8.55 -10.84 36.68
CA ALA A 89 7.36 -11.32 37.38
C ALA A 89 7.29 -10.82 38.83
#